data_AF-A0A858ST02-F1
#
_entry.id   AF-A0A858ST02-F1
#
_cell.length_a   1.000
_cell.length_b   1.000
_cell.length_c   1.000
_cell.angle_alpha   90.00
_cell.angle_beta   90.00
_cell.angle_gamma   90.00
#
_symmetry.space_group_name_H-M   'P 1'
#
loop_
_entity.id
_entity.type
_entity.pdbx_description
1 polymer ?
#
loop_
_entity_poly.entity_id
_entity_poly.type
_entity_poly.pdbx_seq_one_letter_code
_entity_poly.pdbx_strand_id
1 'polypeptide(L)'
;MELEDNDLSMLSSVMRQAEAAPAVRPVGTAPETLAWYKPGFGPKCRVMTSFGALPIEALRRRDPVKTSSGRFVEVQWVDQIRLDARFLSLHPKANPVAIPKGALNGMTPETDIMISPGQALRMPGRTGSDAVSKAGGLIGRNGIAAKPQSGFTYYLFHCGEPVMVSIDGLWWEVSP
;
A
#
# COMPACT_ATOMS: atom_id res chain seq x y z
N MET A 1 -57.54 14.54 -49.14
CA MET A 1 -56.07 14.71 -49.35
C MET A 1 -55.58 15.57 -48.19
N GLU A 2 -55.85 15.17 -46.93
CA GLU A 2 -55.06 14.21 -46.12
C GLU A 2 -53.62 14.70 -45.83
N LEU A 3 -53.47 15.94 -45.34
CA LEU A 3 -52.16 16.48 -44.95
C LEU A 3 -52.14 17.26 -43.62
N GLU A 4 -53.21 17.30 -42.82
CA GLU A 4 -53.21 18.03 -41.53
C GLU A 4 -53.30 17.13 -40.27
N ASP A 5 -53.74 15.87 -40.41
CA ASP A 5 -53.84 14.95 -39.27
C ASP A 5 -52.50 14.31 -38.84
N ASN A 6 -51.50 14.34 -39.72
CA ASN A 6 -50.24 13.65 -39.47
C ASN A 6 -49.30 14.44 -38.53
N ASP A 7 -49.34 15.78 -38.57
CA ASP A 7 -48.45 16.63 -37.78
C ASP A 7 -48.85 16.71 -36.30
N LEU A 8 -50.16 16.66 -35.99
CA LEU A 8 -50.67 16.57 -34.61
C LEU A 8 -50.36 15.21 -33.97
N SER A 9 -50.33 14.14 -34.77
CA SER A 9 -49.96 12.79 -34.31
C SER A 9 -48.46 12.67 -34.00
N MET A 10 -47.61 13.36 -34.78
CA MET A 10 -46.17 13.41 -34.55
C MET A 10 -45.81 14.22 -33.31
N LEU A 11 -46.45 15.38 -33.11
CA LEU A 11 -46.20 16.23 -31.93
C LEU A 11 -46.64 15.56 -30.62
N SER A 12 -47.72 14.78 -30.63
CA SER A 12 -48.18 14.02 -29.45
C SER A 12 -47.31 12.77 -29.15
N SER A 13 -46.70 12.15 -30.16
CA SER A 13 -45.73 11.08 -29.98
C SER A 13 -44.41 11.57 -29.38
N VAL A 14 -43.92 12.74 -29.80
CA VAL A 14 -42.65 13.29 -29.29
C VAL A 14 -42.78 13.78 -27.84
N MET A 15 -43.95 14.29 -27.43
CA MET A 15 -44.20 14.74 -26.06
C MET A 15 -44.37 13.59 -25.05
N ARG A 16 -44.68 12.37 -25.49
CA ARG A 16 -44.73 11.17 -24.61
C ARG A 16 -43.37 10.53 -24.36
N GLN A 17 -42.36 10.85 -25.16
CA GLN A 17 -41.00 10.30 -25.03
C GLN A 17 -40.09 11.09 -24.07
N ALA A 18 -40.59 12.19 -23.49
CA ALA A 18 -39.78 13.10 -22.66
C ALA A 18 -39.87 12.85 -21.13
N GLU A 19 -40.61 11.84 -20.67
CA GLU A 19 -40.70 11.49 -19.23
C GLU A 19 -40.05 10.14 -18.92
N ALA A 20 -38.73 10.11 -19.02
CA ALA A 20 -37.91 9.25 -18.18
C ALA A 20 -36.49 9.83 -18.14
N ALA A 21 -36.30 10.86 -17.32
CA ALA A 21 -34.95 11.19 -16.87
C ALA A 21 -34.34 9.88 -16.31
N PRO A 22 -33.11 9.50 -16.70
CA PRO A 22 -32.49 8.33 -16.11
C PRO A 22 -32.43 8.56 -14.61
N ALA A 23 -33.07 7.69 -13.84
CA ALA A 23 -32.96 7.70 -12.40
C ALA A 23 -31.46 7.72 -12.08
N VAL A 24 -30.98 8.84 -11.51
CA VAL A 24 -29.65 8.91 -10.93
C VAL A 24 -29.66 7.83 -9.86
N ARG A 25 -29.05 6.69 -10.16
CA ARG A 25 -28.84 5.63 -9.17
C ARG A 25 -28.20 6.33 -7.98
N PRO A 26 -28.71 6.17 -6.74
CA PRO A 26 -28.00 6.68 -5.60
C PRO A 26 -26.59 6.09 -5.70
N VAL A 27 -25.59 6.96 -5.86
CA VAL A 27 -24.19 6.56 -5.79
C VAL A 27 -24.05 5.85 -4.46
N GLY A 28 -23.86 4.53 -4.56
CA GLY A 28 -24.03 3.60 -3.46
C GLY A 28 -23.18 4.00 -2.27
N THR A 29 -23.74 3.67 -1.10
CA THR A 29 -23.11 3.23 0.14
C THR A 29 -21.74 3.83 0.46
N ALA A 30 -21.63 4.46 1.64
CA ALA A 30 -20.36 4.90 2.24
C ALA A 30 -19.23 3.92 1.86
N PRO A 31 -18.10 4.41 1.31
CA PRO A 31 -17.12 3.54 0.68
C PRO A 31 -16.78 2.41 1.63
N GLU A 32 -17.07 1.17 1.24
CA GLU A 32 -16.61 0.01 1.99
C GLU A 32 -15.11 0.20 2.15
N THR A 33 -14.67 0.45 3.39
CA THR A 33 -13.27 0.77 3.63
C THR A 33 -12.46 -0.45 3.20
N LEU A 34 -11.78 -0.35 2.06
CA LEU A 34 -10.95 -1.41 1.53
C LEU A 34 -10.04 -1.94 2.64
N ALA A 35 -10.11 -3.24 2.90
CA ALA A 35 -9.14 -3.90 3.75
C ALA A 35 -7.77 -3.85 3.05
N TRP A 36 -6.85 -3.02 3.55
CA TRP A 36 -5.52 -2.87 2.99
C TRP A 36 -4.56 -3.91 3.58
N TYR A 37 -4.20 -4.93 2.80
CA TYR A 37 -3.31 -6.01 3.22
C TYR A 37 -2.00 -6.08 2.44
N LYS A 38 -1.80 -5.18 1.46
CA LYS A 38 -0.61 -5.21 0.59
C LYS A 38 0.65 -4.88 1.41
N PRO A 39 1.75 -5.64 1.28
CA PRO A 39 3.03 -5.27 1.89
C PRO A 39 3.68 -4.11 1.12
N GLY A 40 4.78 -3.59 1.64
CA GLY A 40 5.59 -2.60 0.96
C GLY A 40 6.28 -1.63 1.91
N PHE A 41 7.39 -1.09 1.43
CA PHE A 41 8.23 -0.14 2.16
C PHE A 41 8.04 1.26 1.57
N GLY A 42 8.15 2.29 2.40
CA GLY A 42 8.10 3.67 1.97
C GLY A 42 9.40 4.11 1.28
N PRO A 43 9.38 5.29 0.65
CA PRO A 43 10.59 5.90 0.10
C PRO A 43 11.62 6.14 1.21
N LYS A 44 12.90 6.20 0.83
CA LYS A 44 14.05 6.41 1.72
C LYS A 44 14.38 5.25 2.64
N CYS A 45 13.55 4.21 2.72
CA CYS A 45 13.97 2.97 3.40
C CYS A 45 15.25 2.44 2.75
N ARG A 46 16.23 2.01 3.55
CA ARG A 46 17.56 1.65 3.08
C ARG A 46 17.78 0.15 3.11
N VAL A 47 17.87 -0.47 1.95
CA VAL A 47 18.18 -1.89 1.79
C VAL A 47 19.69 -2.08 1.85
N MET A 48 20.17 -2.93 2.74
CA MET A 48 21.59 -3.26 2.81
C MET A 48 21.97 -4.17 1.64
N THR A 49 22.87 -3.71 0.79
CA THR A 49 23.39 -4.44 -0.37
C THR A 49 24.89 -4.69 -0.21
N SER A 50 25.50 -5.47 -1.12
CA SER A 50 26.94 -5.72 -1.09
C SER A 50 27.80 -4.46 -1.26
N PHE A 51 27.23 -3.41 -1.85
CA PHE A 51 27.86 -2.10 -2.07
C PHE A 51 27.38 -1.03 -1.08
N GLY A 52 26.67 -1.43 -0.01
CA GLY A 52 26.23 -0.55 1.07
C GLY A 52 24.71 -0.37 1.15
N ALA A 53 24.28 0.57 2.00
CA ALA A 53 22.87 0.85 2.23
C ALA A 53 22.28 1.68 1.08
N LEU A 54 21.51 1.02 0.21
CA LEU A 54 20.89 1.60 -0.99
C LEU A 54 19.44 2.04 -0.66
N PRO A 55 19.01 3.26 -1.03
CA PRO A 55 17.60 3.63 -0.90
C PRO A 55 16.72 2.72 -1.78
N ILE A 56 15.57 2.30 -1.27
CA ILE A 56 14.75 1.27 -1.89
C ILE A 56 14.23 1.68 -3.28
N GLU A 57 14.02 2.97 -3.53
CA GLU A 57 13.67 3.51 -4.85
C GLU A 57 14.76 3.28 -5.92
N ALA A 58 16.01 3.06 -5.51
CA ALA A 58 17.13 2.78 -6.38
C ALA A 58 17.39 1.28 -6.55
N LEU A 59 16.75 0.40 -5.77
CA LEU A 59 16.92 -1.05 -5.86
C LEU A 59 16.49 -1.57 -7.23
N ARG A 60 17.30 -2.43 -7.83
CA ARG A 60 17.07 -3.05 -9.14
C ARG A 60 17.17 -4.57 -9.06
N ARG A 61 16.59 -5.22 -10.06
CA ARG A 61 16.76 -6.66 -10.25
C ARG A 61 18.25 -6.97 -10.39
N ARG A 62 18.68 -8.08 -9.78
CA ARG A 62 20.06 -8.57 -9.65
C ARG A 62 20.91 -7.82 -8.63
N ASP A 63 20.37 -6.82 -7.92
CA ASP A 63 21.10 -6.22 -6.81
C ASP A 63 21.27 -7.26 -5.69
N PRO A 64 22.49 -7.48 -5.18
CA PRO A 64 22.78 -8.41 -4.08
C PRO A 64 22.39 -7.79 -2.73
N VAL A 65 21.35 -8.30 -2.08
CA VAL A 65 20.85 -7.84 -0.77
C VAL A 65 21.36 -8.71 0.37
N LYS A 66 21.69 -8.09 1.50
CA LYS A 66 22.22 -8.77 2.69
C LYS A 66 21.11 -9.55 3.39
N THR A 67 21.34 -10.84 3.60
CA THR A 67 20.43 -11.71 4.34
C THR A 67 20.85 -11.91 5.79
N SER A 68 19.93 -12.37 6.65
CA SER A 68 20.24 -12.69 8.06
C SER A 68 21.27 -13.81 8.20
N SER A 69 21.41 -14.67 7.19
CA SER A 69 22.44 -15.72 7.13
C SER A 69 23.86 -15.18 6.88
N GLY A 70 24.00 -13.87 6.59
CA GLY A 70 25.26 -13.24 6.21
C GLY A 70 25.58 -13.35 4.72
N ARG A 71 24.85 -14.18 3.96
CA ARG A 71 24.98 -14.27 2.50
C ARG A 71 24.28 -13.10 1.81
N PHE A 72 24.71 -12.83 0.58
CA PHE A 72 24.00 -11.93 -0.33
C PHE A 72 23.19 -12.74 -1.34
N VAL A 73 21.96 -12.31 -1.59
CA VAL A 73 21.05 -12.95 -2.56
C VAL A 73 20.58 -11.89 -3.55
N GLU A 74 20.43 -12.28 -4.81
CA GLU A 74 19.99 -11.38 -5.87
C GLU A 74 18.49 -11.09 -5.79
N VAL A 75 18.14 -9.81 -5.91
CA VAL A 75 16.75 -9.39 -6.12
C VAL A 75 16.24 -9.95 -7.46
N GLN A 76 15.13 -10.69 -7.45
CA GLN A 76 14.55 -11.30 -8.65
C GLN A 76 13.44 -10.44 -9.27
N TRP A 77 12.79 -9.60 -8.46
CA TRP A 77 11.69 -8.75 -8.88
C TRP A 77 11.63 -7.49 -8.04
N VAL A 78 11.21 -6.39 -8.66
CA VAL A 78 10.99 -5.09 -8.03
C VAL A 78 9.71 -4.50 -8.61
N ASP A 79 8.88 -3.91 -7.75
CA ASP A 79 7.63 -3.25 -8.13
C ASP A 79 7.31 -2.09 -7.19
N GLN A 80 6.32 -1.31 -7.58
CA GLN A 80 5.84 -0.18 -6.80
C GLN A 80 4.32 -0.03 -6.90
N ILE A 81 3.71 0.29 -5.76
CA ILE A 81 2.30 0.65 -5.67
C ILE A 81 2.22 2.16 -5.45
N ARG A 82 1.72 2.87 -6.45
CA ARG A 82 1.50 4.32 -6.39
C ARG A 82 0.06 4.61 -5.99
N LEU A 83 -0.08 5.38 -4.91
CA LEU A 83 -1.36 5.82 -4.38
C LEU A 83 -1.46 7.34 -4.53
N ASP A 84 -2.49 7.80 -5.21
CA ASP A 84 -2.75 9.24 -5.36
C ASP A 84 -3.57 9.80 -4.19
N ALA A 85 -3.72 11.13 -4.17
CA ALA A 85 -4.47 11.86 -3.15
C ALA A 85 -5.92 11.36 -3.01
N ARG A 86 -6.57 11.09 -4.14
CA ARG A 86 -7.97 10.69 -4.19
C ARG A 86 -8.14 9.31 -3.56
N PHE A 87 -7.28 8.37 -3.92
CA PHE A 87 -7.28 7.02 -3.37
C PHE A 87 -7.05 7.03 -1.86
N LEU A 88 -6.05 7.77 -1.37
CA LEU A 88 -5.74 7.84 0.07
C LEU A 88 -6.82 8.55 0.89
N SER A 89 -7.56 9.48 0.29
CA SER A 89 -8.74 10.10 0.90
C SER A 89 -9.91 9.13 1.03
N LEU A 90 -10.17 8.32 0.00
CA LEU A 90 -11.25 7.32 -0.01
C LEU A 90 -10.91 6.06 0.81
N HIS A 91 -9.62 5.75 0.95
CA HIS A 91 -9.13 4.57 1.66
C HIS A 91 -8.11 4.94 2.74
N PRO A 92 -8.53 5.55 3.86
CA PRO A 92 -7.61 5.97 4.92
C PRO A 92 -6.73 4.86 5.48
N LYS A 93 -7.22 3.61 5.45
CA LYS A 93 -6.49 2.41 5.88
C LYS A 93 -5.30 2.03 4.99
N ALA A 94 -5.13 2.66 3.83
CA ALA A 94 -3.99 2.48 2.94
C ALA A 94 -2.83 3.46 3.23
N ASN A 95 -3.06 4.45 4.11
CA ASN A 95 -2.00 5.38 4.50
C ASN A 95 -0.86 4.66 5.22
N PRO A 96 0.39 5.11 5.03
CA PRO A 96 1.55 4.46 5.62
C PRO A 96 1.51 4.51 7.14
N VAL A 97 2.10 3.49 7.76
CA VAL A 97 2.39 3.48 9.19
C VAL A 97 3.79 4.06 9.39
N ALA A 98 3.87 5.18 10.09
CA ALA A 98 5.13 5.75 10.54
C ALA A 98 5.61 5.01 11.78
N ILE A 99 6.84 4.51 11.74
CA ILE A 99 7.53 3.87 12.85
C ILE A 99 8.73 4.74 13.20
N PRO A 100 8.66 5.51 14.30
CA PRO A 100 9.78 6.30 14.78
C PRO A 100 10.97 5.42 15.18
N LYS A 101 12.17 5.98 15.11
CA LYS A 101 13.36 5.40 15.72
C LYS A 101 13.11 5.10 17.21
N GLY A 102 13.44 3.89 17.62
CA GLY A 102 13.27 3.42 19.00
C GLY A 102 11.86 2.99 19.37
N ALA A 103 10.89 3.05 18.44
CA ALA A 103 9.50 2.69 18.74
C ALA A 103 9.28 1.18 18.94
N LEU A 104 10.11 0.33 18.33
CA LEU A 104 10.00 -1.12 18.45
C LEU A 104 10.92 -1.59 19.59
N ASN A 105 10.34 -2.06 20.69
CA ASN A 105 11.10 -2.45 21.89
C ASN A 105 12.17 -3.51 21.55
N GLY A 106 13.45 -3.16 21.68
CA GLY A 106 14.58 -4.07 21.37
C GLY A 106 14.96 -4.15 19.89
N MET A 107 14.27 -3.43 19.00
CA MET A 107 14.59 -3.33 17.58
C MET A 107 14.51 -1.87 17.16
N THR A 108 15.59 -1.26 16.72
CA THR A 108 15.55 0.17 16.38
C THR A 108 15.85 0.33 14.90
N PRO A 109 14.90 0.84 14.09
CA PRO A 109 15.27 1.24 12.75
C PRO A 109 16.30 2.36 12.85
N GLU A 110 17.26 2.38 11.93
CA GLU A 110 18.36 3.37 11.96
C GLU A 110 17.83 4.81 11.89
N THR A 111 16.74 5.00 11.15
CA THR A 111 15.96 6.22 11.00
C THR A 111 14.47 5.96 11.17
N ASP A 112 13.67 7.03 11.22
CA ASP A 112 12.21 6.90 11.10
C ASP A 112 11.86 6.29 9.74
N ILE A 113 10.96 5.31 9.72
CA ILE A 113 10.51 4.64 8.51
C ILE A 113 9.00 4.75 8.34
N MET A 114 8.55 4.68 7.09
CA MET A 114 7.14 4.55 6.74
C MET A 114 6.96 3.24 6.00
N ILE A 115 6.01 2.41 6.42
CA ILE A 115 5.75 1.11 5.79
C ILE A 115 4.25 0.91 5.57
N SER A 116 3.92 0.00 4.66
CA SER A 116 2.53 -0.35 4.40
C SER A 116 1.89 -0.98 5.64
N PRO A 117 0.63 -0.68 5.97
CA PRO A 117 -0.10 -1.35 7.06
C PRO A 117 -0.11 -2.88 6.97
N GLY A 118 -0.04 -3.42 5.75
CA GLY A 118 0.02 -4.85 5.49
C GLY A 118 1.41 -5.49 5.65
N GLN A 119 2.47 -4.68 5.80
CA GLN A 119 3.84 -5.16 5.95
C GLN A 119 3.98 -5.95 7.25
N ALA A 120 4.46 -7.20 7.13
CA ALA A 120 4.76 -8.03 8.28
C ALA A 120 6.12 -7.65 8.88
N LEU A 121 6.15 -7.57 10.20
CA LEU A 121 7.35 -7.38 11.01
C LEU A 121 7.44 -8.53 12.01
N ARG A 122 8.60 -9.17 12.06
CA ARG A 122 8.92 -10.19 13.05
C ARG A 122 9.50 -9.51 14.28
N MET A 123 8.83 -9.66 15.42
CA MET A 123 9.20 -9.05 16.69
C MET A 123 9.66 -10.15 17.66
N PRO A 124 10.71 -9.92 18.46
CA PRO A 124 11.08 -10.86 19.51
C PRO A 124 9.92 -10.98 20.50
N GLY A 125 9.39 -12.19 20.70
CA GLY A 125 8.30 -12.40 21.64
C GLY A 125 8.78 -12.49 23.08
N ARG A 126 7.88 -12.17 24.02
CA ARG A 126 8.17 -12.14 25.46
C ARG A 126 8.54 -13.50 26.04
N THR A 127 8.14 -14.59 25.39
CA THR A 127 8.33 -15.98 25.84
C THR A 127 9.35 -16.75 25.00
N GLY A 128 10.17 -16.06 24.19
CA GLY A 128 11.24 -16.68 23.39
C GLY A 128 10.85 -17.16 22.00
N SER A 129 9.58 -17.08 21.61
CA SER A 129 9.15 -17.27 20.22
C SER A 129 8.95 -15.92 19.53
N ASP A 130 9.50 -15.75 18.32
CA ASP A 130 9.25 -14.54 17.55
C ASP A 130 7.77 -14.45 17.15
N ALA A 131 7.16 -13.29 17.36
CA ALA A 131 5.80 -13.00 16.95
C ALA A 131 5.81 -12.21 15.63
N VAL A 132 5.01 -12.65 14.65
CA VAL A 132 4.79 -11.87 13.43
C VAL A 132 3.61 -10.94 13.64
N SER A 133 3.82 -9.64 13.45
CA SER A 133 2.78 -8.60 13.53
C SER A 133 2.75 -7.78 12.26
N LYS A 134 1.56 -7.41 11.79
CA LYS A 134 1.42 -6.42 10.70
C LYS A 134 1.62 -5.01 11.26
N ALA A 135 2.22 -4.13 10.47
CA ALA A 135 2.47 -2.74 10.84
C ALA A 135 1.20 -2.01 11.32
N GLY A 136 0.06 -2.24 10.64
CA GLY A 136 -1.22 -1.64 11.02
C GLY A 136 -1.69 -2.03 12.42
N GLY A 137 -1.34 -3.22 12.90
CA GLY A 137 -1.67 -3.68 14.27
C GLY A 137 -0.78 -3.09 15.36
N LEU A 138 0.28 -2.35 14.99
CA LEU A 138 1.19 -1.68 15.92
C LEU A 138 0.79 -0.21 16.18
N ILE A 139 -0.16 0.32 15.41
CA ILE A 139 -0.66 1.69 15.59
C ILE A 139 -1.13 1.90 17.03
N GLY A 140 -0.73 3.03 17.61
CA GLY A 140 -1.04 3.39 19.00
C GLY A 140 0.02 2.95 20.01
N ARG A 141 1.07 2.23 19.60
CA ARG A 141 2.19 1.82 20.46
C ARG A 141 3.38 2.74 20.24
N ASN A 142 4.00 3.25 21.30
CA ASN A 142 5.30 3.95 21.26
C ASN A 142 5.46 5.00 20.13
N GLY A 143 4.41 5.78 19.84
CA GLY A 143 4.44 6.80 18.78
C GLY A 143 4.24 6.28 17.35
N ILE A 144 4.02 4.97 17.18
CA ILE A 144 3.64 4.37 15.89
C ILE A 144 2.23 4.83 15.52
N ALA A 145 2.09 5.42 14.33
CA ALA A 145 0.84 6.00 13.89
C ALA A 145 0.65 5.85 12.38
N ALA A 146 -0.61 5.72 11.95
CA ALA A 146 -0.95 5.98 10.55
C ALA A 146 -0.63 7.45 10.23
N LYS A 147 0.04 7.69 9.10
CA LYS A 147 0.44 9.02 8.65
C LYS A 147 -0.31 9.36 7.37
N PRO A 148 -1.36 10.20 7.43
CA PRO A 148 -2.06 10.67 6.24
C PRO A 148 -1.11 11.34 5.24
N GLN A 149 -1.23 11.00 3.95
CA GLN A 149 -0.43 11.56 2.86
C GLN A 149 -1.33 12.05 1.71
N SER A 150 -0.87 13.05 0.95
CA SER A 150 -1.51 13.50 -0.29
C SER A 150 -1.12 12.65 -1.51
N GLY A 151 -0.24 11.67 -1.32
CA GLY A 151 0.20 10.71 -2.31
C GLY A 151 1.33 9.89 -1.71
N PHE A 152 1.41 8.60 -2.04
CA PHE A 152 2.44 7.72 -1.47
C PHE A 152 2.82 6.61 -2.44
N THR A 153 4.09 6.23 -2.45
CA THR A 153 4.58 5.09 -3.22
C THR A 153 5.15 4.06 -2.27
N TYR A 154 4.60 2.85 -2.32
CA TYR A 154 5.19 1.69 -1.67
C TYR A 154 6.08 0.95 -2.66
N TYR A 155 7.26 0.52 -2.21
CA TYR A 155 8.21 -0.28 -2.97
C TYR A 155 8.17 -1.73 -2.47
N LEU A 156 8.19 -2.66 -3.41
CA LEU A 156 8.14 -4.10 -3.17
C LEU A 156 9.28 -4.76 -3.93
N PHE A 157 9.84 -5.81 -3.36
CA PHE A 157 10.79 -6.67 -4.05
C PHE A 157 10.78 -8.06 -3.41
N HIS A 158 11.28 -9.06 -4.14
CA HIS A 158 11.52 -10.39 -3.60
C HIS A 158 12.77 -11.02 -4.24
N CYS A 159 13.32 -12.03 -3.56
CA CYS A 159 14.53 -12.74 -4.00
C CYS A 159 14.23 -14.09 -4.66
N GLY A 160 12.95 -14.40 -4.93
CA GLY A 160 12.52 -15.65 -5.56
C GLY A 160 12.19 -16.77 -4.57
N GLU A 161 12.60 -16.60 -3.31
CA GLU A 161 12.23 -17.43 -2.16
C GLU A 161 12.00 -16.54 -0.93
N PRO A 162 11.25 -17.02 0.08
CA PRO A 162 11.15 -16.34 1.38
C PRO A 162 12.53 -16.17 2.02
N VAL A 163 12.96 -14.93 2.24
CA VAL A 163 14.27 -14.62 2.82
C VAL A 163 14.21 -13.41 3.73
N MET A 164 14.98 -13.46 4.83
CA MET A 164 15.13 -12.32 5.75
C MET A 164 16.24 -11.39 5.24
N VAL A 165 15.88 -10.16 4.91
CA VAL A 165 16.77 -9.12 4.36
C VAL A 165 16.92 -7.95 5.32
N SER A 166 18.07 -7.27 5.26
CA SER A 166 18.34 -6.10 6.10
C SER A 166 17.85 -4.81 5.45
N ILE A 167 16.91 -4.12 6.12
CA ILE A 167 16.39 -2.81 5.71
C ILE A 167 16.32 -1.90 6.93
N ASP A 168 16.99 -0.74 6.86
CA ASP A 168 17.16 0.24 7.94
C ASP A 168 17.62 -0.38 9.27
N GLY A 169 18.57 -1.32 9.20
CA GLY A 169 19.11 -2.00 10.37
C GLY A 169 18.20 -3.08 10.97
N LEU A 170 17.02 -3.31 10.39
CA LEU A 170 16.07 -4.34 10.82
C LEU A 170 16.03 -5.52 9.84
N TRP A 171 15.57 -6.68 10.32
CA TRP A 171 15.39 -7.87 9.50
C TRP A 171 13.94 -8.02 9.08
N TRP A 172 13.72 -8.06 7.76
CA TRP A 172 12.40 -8.16 7.15
C TRP A 172 12.29 -9.41 6.30
N GLU A 173 11.18 -10.13 6.41
CA GLU A 173 10.88 -11.20 5.47
C GLU A 173 10.37 -10.59 4.16
N VAL A 174 11.00 -10.97 3.04
CA VAL A 174 10.51 -10.71 1.69
C VAL A 174 10.22 -12.03 1.03
N SER A 175 9.04 -12.15 0.44
CA SER A 175 8.52 -13.39 -0.15
C SER A 175 7.93 -13.08 -1.54
N PRO A 176 7.99 -14.03 -2.50
CA PRO A 176 7.36 -13.89 -3.80
C PRO A 176 5.84 -13.67 -3.74
#